data_AF-L1P4W9-F1
#
_entry.id   AF-L1P4W9-F1
#
_cell.length_a   1.000
_cell.length_b   1.000
_cell.length_c   1.000
_cell.angle_alpha   90.00
_cell.angle_beta   90.00
_cell.angle_gamma   90.00
#
_symmetry.space_group_name_H-M   'P 1'
#
loop_
_entity.id
_entity.type
_entity.pdbx_description
1 polymer ?
#
loop_
_entity_poly.entity_id
_entity_poly.type
_entity_poly.pdbx_seq_one_letter_code
_entity_poly.pdbx_strand_id
1 'polypeptide(L)'
;MEETSQGELLLYQDEKGATQIEVRLENENVWLTQAQLVTLYQSSKANVSEHIKHIFEEGELEEMAVVRKFRTTAADGKNYNTAYYNLDLIISLGYRIKSHIATKFRIWATQRIKEYIIKGFVIDDNRLKQNAGGNYWYELLNRIRDIRSSEKVLYRQVLDLYATSVDYDPRTPESITFFKIVQNKLHYAAHGHTAAEVIYERADSDKPFMGLTVFAGDHPSLKEVVIAKNYLTEEELKVLNNLVSGYFDFAEIQAMKRKAMYMADYIKQLDNILSATGEKILQDAGRVSHQKAIEKATTEFKKYQVKTLSMVEEDYLKTLKSLEKRINN
;
A
#
# COMPACT_ATOMS: atom_id res chain seq x y z
N MET A 1 -21.04 -12.50 -19.80
CA MET A 1 -21.71 -12.93 -18.55
C MET A 1 -20.75 -12.55 -17.45
N GLU A 2 -20.99 -11.44 -16.75
CA GLU A 2 -20.23 -11.12 -15.55
C GLU A 2 -20.60 -12.15 -14.49
N GLU A 3 -19.61 -12.89 -13.99
CA GLU A 3 -19.79 -13.82 -12.88
C GLU A 3 -20.23 -13.04 -11.64
N THR A 4 -21.51 -13.13 -11.30
CA THR A 4 -21.99 -12.75 -9.97
C THR A 4 -21.43 -13.72 -8.95
N SER A 5 -20.33 -13.35 -8.31
CA SER A 5 -19.84 -14.05 -7.12
C SER A 5 -20.80 -13.76 -5.97
N GLN A 6 -21.63 -14.75 -5.60
CA GLN A 6 -22.31 -14.75 -4.31
C GLN A 6 -21.24 -14.97 -3.24
N GLY A 7 -20.78 -13.88 -2.63
CA GLY A 7 -19.82 -13.92 -1.54
C GLY A 7 -20.53 -13.91 -0.20
N GLU A 8 -20.31 -14.92 0.64
CA GLU A 8 -20.70 -14.82 2.05
C GLU A 8 -19.77 -13.81 2.75
N LEU A 9 -20.27 -12.61 3.03
CA LEU A 9 -19.60 -11.67 3.93
C LEU A 9 -20.32 -11.68 5.28
N LEU A 10 -19.65 -12.20 6.30
CA LEU A 10 -20.02 -11.94 7.68
C LEU A 10 -19.74 -10.47 8.01
N LEU A 11 -20.75 -9.60 7.88
CA LEU A 11 -20.65 -8.20 8.30
C LEU A 11 -20.49 -8.06 9.82
N TYR A 12 -21.11 -8.95 10.60
CA TYR A 12 -21.09 -8.89 12.06
C TYR A 12 -21.61 -10.19 12.70
N GLN A 13 -20.86 -10.77 13.65
CA GLN A 13 -21.38 -11.75 14.61
C GLN A 13 -21.69 -11.05 15.93
N ASP A 14 -22.85 -11.34 16.52
CA ASP A 14 -23.10 -11.04 17.93
C ASP A 14 -22.30 -12.02 18.81
N GLU A 15 -22.30 -11.82 20.14
CA GLU A 15 -21.62 -12.69 21.11
C GLU A 15 -22.10 -14.16 21.08
N LYS A 16 -23.17 -14.47 20.31
CA LYS A 16 -23.75 -15.80 20.12
C LYS A 16 -23.60 -16.34 18.68
N GLY A 17 -22.93 -15.62 17.79
CA GLY A 17 -22.69 -16.03 16.40
C GLY A 17 -23.90 -16.04 15.48
N ALA A 18 -25.03 -15.42 15.85
CA ALA A 18 -26.34 -15.76 15.27
C ALA A 18 -26.75 -14.99 13.99
N THR A 19 -26.10 -13.87 13.65
CA THR A 19 -26.53 -13.05 12.51
C THR A 19 -25.63 -13.25 11.31
N GLN A 20 -25.91 -14.26 10.49
CA GLN A 20 -25.34 -14.38 9.14
C GLN A 20 -26.28 -13.71 8.13
N ILE A 21 -25.77 -12.71 7.41
CA ILE A 21 -26.47 -12.10 6.29
C ILE A 21 -25.68 -12.43 5.03
N GLU A 22 -26.30 -13.16 4.13
CA GLU A 22 -25.76 -13.37 2.80
C GLU A 22 -25.73 -12.01 2.08
N VAL A 23 -24.57 -11.61 1.56
CA VAL A 23 -24.43 -10.33 0.87
C VAL A 23 -24.03 -10.54 -0.57
N ARG A 24 -24.27 -9.53 -1.38
CA ARG A 24 -23.71 -9.47 -2.73
C ARG A 24 -22.42 -8.66 -2.70
N LEU A 25 -21.32 -9.24 -3.15
CA LEU A 25 -20.05 -8.56 -3.37
C LEU A 25 -19.90 -8.26 -4.86
N GLU A 26 -19.88 -6.98 -5.21
CA GLU A 26 -19.72 -6.55 -6.62
C GLU A 26 -19.03 -5.20 -6.69
N ASN A 27 -18.05 -5.08 -7.59
CA ASN A 27 -17.20 -3.90 -7.78
C ASN A 27 -16.58 -3.41 -6.46
N GLU A 28 -15.99 -4.35 -5.70
CA GLU A 28 -15.34 -4.09 -4.40
C GLU A 28 -16.27 -3.48 -3.33
N ASN A 29 -17.59 -3.58 -3.53
CA ASN A 29 -18.58 -3.04 -2.62
C ASN A 29 -19.54 -4.12 -2.13
N VAL A 30 -20.16 -3.85 -0.98
CA VAL A 30 -21.14 -4.71 -0.34
C VAL A 30 -22.53 -4.18 -0.63
N TRP A 31 -23.38 -5.03 -1.19
CA TRP A 31 -24.73 -4.65 -1.61
C TRP A 31 -25.78 -5.41 -0.79
N LEU A 32 -26.67 -4.66 -0.13
CA LEU A 32 -27.80 -5.19 0.63
C LEU A 32 -29.13 -4.65 0.12
N THR A 33 -30.15 -5.48 0.09
CA THR A 33 -31.54 -5.06 -0.12
C THR A 33 -32.09 -4.36 1.11
N GLN A 34 -33.19 -3.61 0.95
CA GLN A 34 -33.91 -3.02 2.08
C GLN A 34 -34.35 -4.07 3.12
N ALA A 35 -34.76 -5.26 2.68
CA ALA A 35 -35.17 -6.35 3.57
C ALA A 35 -33.99 -6.87 4.41
N GLN A 36 -32.80 -6.97 3.82
CA GLN A 36 -31.59 -7.32 4.54
C GLN A 36 -31.17 -6.22 5.52
N LEU A 37 -31.32 -4.93 5.17
CA LEU A 37 -31.08 -3.81 6.10
C LEU A 37 -32.02 -3.83 7.31
N VAL A 38 -33.30 -4.13 7.10
CA VAL A 38 -34.30 -4.31 8.16
C VAL A 38 -33.87 -5.42 9.12
N THR A 39 -33.40 -6.55 8.57
CA THR A 39 -32.91 -7.70 9.33
C THR A 39 -31.62 -7.36 10.08
N LEU A 40 -30.65 -6.75 9.39
CA LEU A 40 -29.35 -6.34 9.92
C LEU A 40 -29.51 -5.43 11.13
N TYR A 41 -30.31 -4.38 11.00
CA TYR A 41 -30.46 -3.39 12.06
C TYR A 41 -31.57 -3.70 13.04
N GLN A 42 -32.28 -4.82 12.90
CA GLN A 42 -33.47 -5.17 13.72
C GLN A 42 -34.41 -3.97 13.86
N SER A 43 -34.75 -3.37 12.73
CA SER A 43 -35.55 -2.14 12.64
C SER A 43 -36.83 -2.41 11.84
N SER A 44 -37.75 -1.45 11.78
CA SER A 44 -38.93 -1.56 10.92
C SER A 44 -38.60 -1.10 9.50
N LYS A 45 -39.32 -1.64 8.50
CA LYS A 45 -39.21 -1.19 7.11
C LYS A 45 -39.47 0.31 6.97
N ALA A 46 -40.47 0.84 7.70
CA ALA A 46 -40.79 2.26 7.69
C ALA A 46 -39.62 3.12 8.19
N ASN A 47 -39.00 2.74 9.32
CA ASN A 47 -37.87 3.46 9.89
C ASN A 47 -36.63 3.42 8.97
N VAL A 48 -36.35 2.27 8.34
CA VAL A 48 -35.27 2.16 7.34
C VAL A 48 -35.55 3.06 6.13
N SER A 49 -36.77 3.04 5.57
CA SER A 49 -37.16 3.92 4.45
C SER A 49 -37.02 5.40 4.81
N GLU A 50 -37.46 5.79 6.01
CA GLU A 50 -37.40 7.16 6.49
C GLU A 50 -35.96 7.66 6.59
N HIS A 51 -35.07 6.88 7.20
CA HIS A 51 -33.66 7.27 7.30
C HIS A 51 -32.95 7.31 5.94
N ILE A 52 -33.25 6.38 5.02
CA ILE A 52 -32.72 6.43 3.64
C ILE A 52 -33.14 7.73 2.96
N LYS A 53 -34.42 8.10 3.10
CA LYS A 53 -34.95 9.33 2.53
C LYS A 53 -34.23 10.56 3.11
N HIS A 54 -34.07 10.65 4.42
CA HIS A 54 -33.37 11.77 5.06
C HIS A 54 -31.89 11.86 4.66
N ILE A 55 -31.19 10.73 4.50
CA ILE A 55 -29.80 10.70 4.00
C ILE A 55 -29.68 11.41 2.65
N PHE A 56 -30.63 11.17 1.73
CA PHE A 56 -30.64 11.80 0.41
C PHE A 56 -31.10 13.26 0.47
N GLU A 57 -32.13 13.59 1.26
CA GLU A 57 -32.62 14.96 1.41
C GLU A 57 -31.58 15.90 2.05
N GLU A 58 -30.76 15.38 2.96
CA GLU A 58 -29.67 16.13 3.58
C GLU A 58 -28.43 16.24 2.69
N GLY A 59 -28.39 15.52 1.56
CA GLY A 59 -27.24 15.49 0.65
C GLY A 59 -26.02 14.78 1.23
N GLU A 60 -26.19 13.92 2.25
CA GLU A 60 -25.08 13.12 2.81
C GLU A 60 -24.53 12.14 1.76
N LEU A 61 -25.43 11.53 0.98
CA LEU A 61 -25.10 10.62 -0.10
C LEU A 61 -25.94 10.94 -1.35
N GLU A 62 -25.37 10.70 -2.53
CA GLU A 62 -26.09 10.82 -3.80
C GLU A 62 -26.72 9.46 -4.17
N GLU A 63 -28.04 9.42 -4.42
CA GLU A 63 -28.77 8.17 -4.67
C GLU A 63 -28.17 7.35 -5.82
N MET A 64 -27.76 8.00 -6.91
CA MET A 64 -27.19 7.33 -8.09
C MET A 64 -25.83 6.68 -7.81
N ALA A 65 -25.11 7.13 -6.78
CA ALA A 65 -23.81 6.57 -6.39
C ALA A 65 -23.96 5.34 -5.49
N VAL A 66 -25.00 5.31 -4.64
CA VAL A 66 -25.14 4.31 -3.57
C VAL A 66 -26.28 3.31 -3.77
N VAL A 67 -27.14 3.51 -4.77
CA VAL A 67 -28.26 2.61 -5.10
C VAL A 67 -28.06 1.97 -6.46
N ARG A 68 -28.22 0.64 -6.53
CA ARG A 68 -28.29 -0.12 -7.79
C ARG A 68 -29.54 -0.97 -7.85
N LYS A 69 -30.13 -1.09 -9.05
CA LYS A 69 -31.27 -1.98 -9.29
C LYS A 69 -30.77 -3.26 -9.95
N PHE A 70 -30.93 -4.38 -9.24
CA PHE A 70 -30.59 -5.70 -9.78
C PHE A 70 -31.87 -6.47 -10.11
N ARG A 71 -31.85 -7.16 -11.27
CA ARG A 71 -32.92 -8.09 -11.64
C ARG A 71 -32.83 -9.30 -10.72
N THR A 72 -33.89 -9.55 -9.96
CA THR A 72 -34.01 -10.69 -9.06
C THR A 72 -35.23 -11.49 -9.48
N THR A 73 -35.08 -12.79 -9.71
CA THR A 73 -36.22 -13.68 -9.97
C THR A 73 -36.83 -14.06 -8.62
N ALA A 74 -38.09 -13.71 -8.41
CA ALA A 74 -38.80 -14.09 -7.19
C ALA A 74 -39.29 -15.55 -7.26
N ALA A 75 -39.73 -16.08 -6.13
CA ALA A 75 -40.23 -17.46 -6.00
C ALA A 75 -41.45 -17.76 -6.89
N ASP A 76 -42.12 -16.74 -7.42
CA ASP A 76 -43.23 -16.84 -8.37
C ASP A 76 -42.77 -16.87 -9.85
N GLY A 77 -41.45 -16.91 -10.10
CA GLY A 77 -40.86 -16.94 -11.44
C GLY A 77 -40.81 -15.59 -12.14
N LYS A 78 -41.26 -14.50 -11.50
CA LYS A 78 -41.23 -13.15 -12.09
C LYS A 78 -39.95 -12.40 -11.74
N ASN A 79 -39.47 -11.60 -12.69
CA ASN A 79 -38.29 -10.77 -12.50
C ASN A 79 -38.68 -9.39 -11.96
N TYR A 80 -38.13 -9.03 -10.80
CA TYR A 80 -38.29 -7.73 -10.17
C TYR A 80 -36.96 -6.96 -10.20
N ASN A 81 -37.04 -5.66 -10.45
CA ASN A 81 -35.93 -4.75 -10.24
C ASN A 81 -35.90 -4.38 -8.76
N THR A 82 -35.06 -5.05 -7.98
CA THR A 82 -34.90 -4.79 -6.55
C THR A 82 -33.78 -3.79 -6.34
N ALA A 83 -34.01 -2.78 -5.49
CA ALA A 83 -32.98 -1.83 -5.09
C ALA A 83 -32.02 -2.46 -4.06
N TYR A 84 -30.74 -2.27 -4.29
CA TYR A 84 -29.65 -2.63 -3.41
C TYR A 84 -28.86 -1.38 -3.04
N TYR A 85 -28.39 -1.37 -1.81
CA TYR A 85 -27.70 -0.26 -1.19
C TYR A 85 -26.27 -0.67 -0.85
N ASN A 86 -25.32 0.20 -1.17
CA ASN A 86 -23.90 -0.05 -1.00
C ASN A 86 -23.43 0.10 0.48
N LEU A 87 -22.14 -0.14 0.73
CA LEU A 87 -21.54 -0.05 2.06
C LEU A 87 -21.68 1.34 2.70
N ASP A 88 -21.60 2.42 1.93
CA ASP A 88 -21.70 3.79 2.47
C ASP A 88 -23.08 4.02 3.09
N LEU A 89 -24.14 3.63 2.38
CA LEU A 89 -25.49 3.76 2.88
C LEU A 89 -25.77 2.81 4.06
N ILE A 90 -25.19 1.61 4.06
CA ILE A 90 -25.22 0.69 5.21
C ILE A 90 -24.61 1.40 6.43
N ILE A 91 -23.40 1.97 6.30
CA ILE A 91 -22.73 2.67 7.40
C ILE A 91 -23.57 3.85 7.91
N SER A 92 -24.06 4.72 7.03
CA SER A 92 -24.89 5.89 7.41
C SER A 92 -26.15 5.47 8.18
N LEU A 93 -26.83 4.41 7.73
CA LEU A 93 -27.98 3.85 8.47
C LEU A 93 -27.59 3.32 9.86
N GLY A 94 -26.43 2.67 9.98
CA GLY A 94 -25.90 2.20 11.26
C GLY A 94 -25.69 3.32 12.28
N TYR A 95 -25.48 4.57 11.84
CA TYR A 95 -25.39 5.73 12.74
C TYR A 95 -26.74 6.36 13.09
N ARG A 96 -27.74 6.29 12.19
CA ARG A 96 -29.06 6.89 12.39
C ARG A 96 -30.04 5.98 13.13
N ILE A 97 -29.97 4.67 12.91
CA ILE A 97 -30.89 3.71 13.52
C ILE A 97 -30.57 3.49 15.01
N LYS A 98 -31.61 3.61 15.85
CA LYS A 98 -31.54 3.27 17.27
C LYS A 98 -31.97 1.83 17.50
N SER A 99 -31.02 0.90 17.43
CA SER A 99 -31.20 -0.49 17.84
C SER A 99 -29.99 -1.03 18.61
N HIS A 100 -30.16 -2.19 19.27
CA HIS A 100 -29.05 -2.85 19.97
C HIS A 100 -27.93 -3.22 18.99
N ILE A 101 -28.29 -3.76 17.81
CA ILE A 101 -27.31 -4.10 16.76
C ILE A 101 -26.62 -2.84 16.23
N ALA A 102 -27.37 -1.77 15.91
CA ALA A 102 -26.76 -0.53 15.43
C ALA A 102 -25.79 0.05 16.48
N THR A 103 -26.09 -0.08 17.77
CA THR A 103 -25.17 0.31 18.85
C THR A 103 -23.90 -0.54 18.86
N LYS A 104 -24.01 -1.86 18.76
CA LYS A 104 -22.85 -2.77 18.70
C LYS A 104 -22.01 -2.53 17.44
N PHE A 105 -22.65 -2.30 16.30
CA PHE A 105 -21.99 -1.90 15.04
C PHE A 105 -21.17 -0.62 15.23
N ARG A 106 -21.74 0.43 15.83
CA ARG A 106 -21.01 1.68 16.12
C ARG A 106 -19.83 1.46 17.05
N ILE A 107 -19.98 0.66 18.11
CA ILE A 107 -18.88 0.31 19.03
C ILE A 107 -17.75 -0.38 18.26
N TRP A 108 -18.08 -1.39 17.45
CA TRP A 108 -17.13 -2.14 16.63
C TRP A 108 -16.42 -1.24 15.60
N ALA A 109 -17.16 -0.40 14.89
CA ALA A 109 -16.60 0.54 13.90
C ALA A 109 -15.68 1.55 14.57
N THR A 110 -16.10 2.11 15.72
CA THR A 110 -15.28 3.05 16.51
C THR A 110 -13.99 2.40 16.99
N GLN A 111 -14.04 1.12 17.42
CA GLN A 111 -12.84 0.40 17.84
C GLN A 111 -11.84 0.22 16.70
N ARG A 112 -12.30 -0.10 15.48
CA ARG A 112 -11.45 -0.28 14.30
C ARG A 112 -10.87 1.05 13.81
N ILE A 113 -11.68 2.10 13.79
CA ILE A 113 -11.20 3.46 13.46
C ILE A 113 -10.15 3.90 14.49
N LYS A 114 -10.41 3.68 15.79
CA LYS A 114 -9.46 3.99 16.86
C LYS A 114 -8.16 3.19 16.72
N GLU A 115 -8.26 1.91 16.40
CA GLU A 115 -7.10 1.06 16.16
C GLU A 115 -6.28 1.56 14.98
N TYR A 116 -6.93 1.90 13.86
CA TYR A 116 -6.26 2.49 12.69
C TYR A 116 -5.56 3.81 13.05
N ILE A 117 -6.23 4.72 13.78
CA ILE A 117 -5.66 6.01 14.18
C ILE A 117 -4.44 5.83 15.09
N ILE A 118 -4.45 4.84 16.00
CA ILE A 118 -3.35 4.62 16.95
C ILE A 118 -2.20 3.83 16.33
N LYS A 119 -2.50 2.75 15.60
CA LYS A 119 -1.51 1.77 15.11
C LYS A 119 -1.11 1.99 13.65
N GLY A 120 -1.94 2.66 12.86
CA GLY A 120 -1.79 2.84 11.41
C GLY A 120 -2.31 1.68 10.56
N PHE A 121 -2.94 0.65 11.14
CA PHE A 121 -3.50 -0.49 10.40
C PHE A 121 -4.64 -1.17 11.16
N VAL A 122 -5.50 -1.91 10.44
CA VAL A 122 -6.54 -2.80 10.98
C VAL A 122 -6.47 -4.11 10.19
N ILE A 123 -6.42 -5.25 10.90
CA ILE A 123 -6.32 -6.58 10.29
C ILE A 123 -7.39 -7.49 10.92
N ASP A 124 -8.02 -8.32 10.09
CA ASP A 124 -8.90 -9.41 10.55
C ASP A 124 -8.13 -10.73 10.54
N ASP A 125 -7.41 -11.02 11.63
CA ASP A 125 -6.54 -12.19 11.74
C ASP A 125 -7.28 -13.51 11.53
N ASN A 126 -8.51 -13.61 12.02
CA ASN A 126 -9.30 -14.84 11.92
C ASN A 126 -9.69 -15.12 10.47
N ARG A 127 -10.15 -14.09 9.75
CA ARG A 127 -10.46 -14.21 8.32
C ARG A 127 -9.23 -14.57 7.49
N LEU A 128 -8.08 -13.95 7.78
CA LEU A 128 -6.84 -14.23 7.06
C LEU A 128 -6.31 -15.64 7.32
N LYS A 129 -6.42 -16.15 8.56
CA LYS A 129 -6.02 -17.53 8.91
C LYS A 129 -6.89 -18.61 8.25
N GLN A 130 -8.14 -18.31 7.93
CA GLN A 130 -9.09 -19.26 7.34
C GLN A 130 -9.06 -19.29 5.79
N ASN A 131 -7.95 -18.87 5.17
CA ASN A 131 -7.79 -18.77 3.70
C ASN A 131 -8.80 -17.85 2.98
N ALA A 132 -9.60 -17.07 3.70
CA ALA A 132 -10.57 -16.12 3.13
C ALA A 132 -9.93 -14.79 2.69
N GLY A 133 -8.59 -14.71 2.71
CA GLY A 133 -7.81 -13.54 2.27
C GLY A 133 -7.46 -13.52 0.78
N GLY A 134 -7.53 -14.65 0.07
CA GLY A 134 -7.26 -14.74 -1.38
C GLY A 134 -6.04 -13.93 -1.84
N ASN A 135 -6.22 -13.12 -2.90
CA ASN A 135 -5.19 -12.22 -3.42
C ASN A 135 -4.83 -11.08 -2.47
N TYR A 136 -5.75 -10.65 -1.59
CA TYR A 136 -5.51 -9.55 -0.64
C TYR A 136 -4.47 -9.90 0.43
N TRP A 137 -4.30 -11.19 0.76
CA TRP A 137 -3.21 -11.63 1.63
C TRP A 137 -1.83 -11.35 1.00
N TYR A 138 -1.66 -11.67 -0.28
CA TYR A 138 -0.42 -11.39 -1.00
C TYR A 138 -0.18 -9.90 -1.17
N GLU A 139 -1.24 -9.13 -1.40
CA GLU A 139 -1.16 -7.67 -1.45
C GLU A 139 -0.69 -7.08 -0.11
N LEU A 140 -1.28 -7.53 1.00
CA LEU A 140 -0.88 -7.11 2.36
C LEU A 140 0.59 -7.45 2.63
N LEU A 141 1.03 -8.68 2.31
CA LEU A 141 2.43 -9.07 2.47
C LEU A 141 3.37 -8.20 1.64
N ASN A 142 3.01 -7.88 0.40
CA ASN A 142 3.83 -7.02 -0.46
C ASN A 142 3.89 -5.59 0.07
N ARG A 143 2.77 -5.03 0.56
CA ARG A 143 2.75 -3.72 1.22
C ARG A 143 3.63 -3.71 2.48
N ILE A 144 3.56 -4.74 3.33
CA ILE A 144 4.42 -4.86 4.52
C ILE A 144 5.89 -4.93 4.12
N ARG A 145 6.23 -5.74 3.11
CA ARG A 145 7.60 -5.86 2.60
C ARG A 145 8.12 -4.54 2.04
N ASP A 146 7.29 -3.78 1.32
CA ASP A 146 7.66 -2.47 0.78
C ASP A 146 7.86 -1.41 1.87
N ILE A 147 7.01 -1.42 2.91
CA ILE A 147 7.19 -0.58 4.11
C ILE A 147 8.50 -0.92 4.80
N ARG A 148 8.80 -2.22 5.01
CA ARG A 148 10.05 -2.71 5.62
C ARG A 148 11.28 -2.34 4.78
N SER A 149 11.17 -2.39 3.46
CA SER A 149 12.28 -2.09 2.55
C SER A 149 12.43 -0.61 2.24
N SER A 150 11.51 0.25 2.70
CA SER A 150 11.75 1.69 2.63
C SER A 150 13.09 1.97 3.28
N GLU A 151 13.98 2.66 2.57
CA GLU A 151 15.38 2.81 2.97
C GLU A 151 15.49 3.22 4.45
N LYS A 152 14.67 4.17 4.91
CA LYS A 152 14.62 4.60 6.30
C LYS A 152 14.24 3.52 7.33
N VAL A 153 13.26 2.65 7.02
CA VAL A 153 12.82 1.57 7.93
C VAL A 153 13.80 0.42 7.87
N LEU A 154 14.28 0.08 6.67
CA LEU A 154 15.37 -0.85 6.44
C LEU A 154 16.56 -0.47 7.31
N TYR A 155 17.03 0.79 7.22
CA TYR A 155 18.15 1.28 8.02
C TYR A 155 17.89 1.18 9.52
N ARG A 156 16.67 1.48 10.00
CA ARG A 156 16.36 1.36 11.43
C ARG A 156 16.36 -0.09 11.91
N GLN A 157 15.77 -1.02 11.15
CA GLN A 157 15.75 -2.43 11.50
C GLN A 157 17.16 -3.05 11.42
N VAL A 158 17.94 -2.64 10.43
CA VAL A 158 19.37 -2.93 10.31
C VAL A 158 20.10 -2.45 11.56
N LEU A 159 19.91 -1.20 11.98
CA LEU A 159 20.50 -0.65 13.21
C LEU A 159 20.07 -1.44 14.46
N ASP A 160 18.79 -1.75 14.61
CA ASP A 160 18.26 -2.48 15.78
C ASP A 160 18.84 -3.90 15.86
N LEU A 161 18.99 -4.55 14.71
CA LEU A 161 19.60 -5.87 14.62
C LEU A 161 21.10 -5.84 14.87
N TYR A 162 21.85 -4.95 14.23
CA TYR A 162 23.31 -4.91 14.40
C TYR A 162 23.73 -4.27 15.71
N ALA A 163 22.88 -3.49 16.36
CA ALA A 163 23.07 -3.10 17.76
C ALA A 163 23.15 -4.30 18.70
N THR A 164 22.73 -5.50 18.26
CA THR A 164 22.97 -6.75 19.00
C THR A 164 24.34 -7.37 18.76
N SER A 165 25.10 -6.88 17.76
CA SER A 165 26.47 -7.36 17.50
C SER A 165 27.38 -6.94 18.64
N VAL A 166 28.29 -7.82 19.04
CA VAL A 166 29.18 -7.58 20.18
C VAL A 166 30.12 -6.39 19.93
N ASP A 167 30.51 -6.18 18.68
CA ASP A 167 31.45 -5.16 18.22
C ASP A 167 30.80 -3.90 17.67
N TYR A 168 29.47 -3.75 17.75
CA TYR A 168 28.79 -2.60 17.19
C TYR A 168 28.96 -1.33 18.04
N ASP A 169 29.43 -0.27 17.39
CA ASP A 169 29.39 1.09 17.91
C ASP A 169 28.91 2.06 16.80
N PRO A 170 27.79 2.77 16.97
CA PRO A 170 27.23 3.67 15.95
C PRO A 170 28.15 4.83 15.57
N ARG A 171 29.20 5.12 16.36
CA ARG A 171 30.12 6.24 16.14
C ARG A 171 31.38 5.83 15.37
N THR A 172 31.54 4.53 15.09
CA THR A 172 32.73 4.00 14.46
C THR A 172 32.65 4.05 12.93
N PRO A 173 33.75 4.35 12.22
CA PRO A 173 33.85 4.21 10.77
C PRO A 173 33.52 2.79 10.27
N GLU A 174 33.78 1.78 11.08
CA GLU A 174 33.52 0.37 10.82
C GLU A 174 32.02 0.11 10.63
N SER A 175 31.17 0.63 11.52
CA SER A 175 29.71 0.54 11.40
C SER A 175 29.21 1.19 10.10
N ILE A 176 29.72 2.38 9.76
CA ILE A 176 29.36 3.08 8.51
C ILE A 176 29.76 2.25 7.28
N THR A 177 30.95 1.67 7.32
CA THR A 177 31.48 0.84 6.23
C THR A 177 30.67 -0.44 6.07
N PHE A 178 30.33 -1.08 7.18
CA PHE A 178 29.46 -2.24 7.21
C PHE A 178 28.11 -1.95 6.54
N PHE A 179 27.45 -0.83 6.84
CA PHE A 179 26.17 -0.47 6.20
C PHE A 179 26.31 -0.31 4.68
N LYS A 180 27.37 0.34 4.22
CA LYS A 180 27.65 0.50 2.78
C LYS A 180 27.82 -0.85 2.09
N ILE A 181 28.52 -1.78 2.73
CA ILE A 181 28.73 -3.14 2.19
C ILE A 181 27.40 -3.87 2.06
N VAL A 182 26.57 -3.89 3.11
CA VAL A 182 25.27 -4.56 3.10
C VAL A 182 24.35 -3.98 2.04
N GLN A 183 24.22 -2.64 2.00
CA GLN A 183 23.39 -1.97 1.00
C GLN A 183 23.82 -2.32 -0.43
N ASN A 184 25.12 -2.17 -0.73
CA ASN A 184 25.61 -2.42 -2.08
C ASN A 184 25.48 -3.88 -2.50
N LYS A 185 25.67 -4.84 -1.58
CA LYS A 185 25.46 -6.26 -1.85
C LYS A 185 23.99 -6.58 -2.17
N LEU A 186 23.05 -6.01 -1.40
CA LEU A 186 21.62 -6.20 -1.64
C LEU A 186 21.15 -5.60 -2.97
N HIS A 187 21.56 -4.37 -3.28
CA HIS A 187 21.30 -3.73 -4.58
C HIS A 187 21.89 -4.53 -5.73
N TYR A 188 23.16 -4.95 -5.60
CA TYR A 188 23.83 -5.69 -6.65
C TYR A 188 23.20 -7.06 -6.90
N ALA A 189 22.76 -7.76 -5.85
CA ALA A 189 22.03 -9.01 -6.01
C ALA A 189 20.63 -8.83 -6.61
N ALA A 190 19.96 -7.70 -6.39
CA ALA A 190 18.63 -7.47 -6.94
C ALA A 190 18.63 -7.07 -8.43
N HIS A 191 19.65 -6.32 -8.88
CA HIS A 191 19.63 -5.71 -10.21
C HIS A 191 21.03 -5.46 -10.82
N GLY A 192 22.09 -6.07 -10.28
CA GLY A 192 23.44 -6.07 -10.86
C GLY A 192 24.24 -4.77 -10.73
N HIS A 193 23.78 -3.81 -9.92
CA HIS A 193 24.42 -2.50 -9.74
C HIS A 193 24.46 -2.13 -8.25
N THR A 194 25.46 -1.37 -7.82
CA THR A 194 25.45 -0.71 -6.51
C THR A 194 24.41 0.41 -6.46
N ALA A 195 24.03 0.88 -5.27
CA ALA A 195 23.08 1.98 -5.12
C ALA A 195 23.53 3.25 -5.87
N ALA A 196 24.83 3.57 -5.82
CA ALA A 196 25.41 4.71 -6.52
C ALA A 196 25.39 4.54 -8.05
N GLU A 197 25.66 3.33 -8.56
CA GLU A 197 25.62 3.03 -9.99
C GLU A 197 24.19 3.14 -10.54
N VAL A 198 23.18 2.65 -9.82
CA VAL A 198 21.77 2.80 -10.23
C VAL A 198 21.40 4.27 -10.42
N ILE A 199 21.67 5.10 -9.41
CA ILE A 199 21.37 6.53 -9.48
C ILE A 199 22.13 7.17 -10.66
N TYR A 200 23.43 6.86 -10.78
CA TYR A 200 24.26 7.44 -11.82
C TYR A 200 23.87 6.99 -13.22
N GLU A 201 23.39 5.77 -13.43
CA GLU A 201 23.03 5.28 -14.76
C GLU A 201 21.59 5.66 -15.14
N ARG A 202 20.68 5.65 -14.17
CA ARG A 202 19.24 5.80 -14.45
C ARG A 202 18.71 7.22 -14.33
N ALA A 203 19.35 8.10 -13.55
CA ALA A 203 18.96 9.51 -13.48
C ALA A 203 19.21 10.21 -14.82
N ASP A 204 18.13 10.66 -15.46
CA ASP A 204 18.15 11.20 -16.82
C ASP A 204 16.99 12.19 -17.04
N SER A 205 17.30 13.48 -17.23
CA SER A 205 16.29 14.54 -17.40
C SER A 205 15.45 14.46 -18.67
N ASP A 206 15.82 13.61 -19.63
CA ASP A 206 15.04 13.38 -20.85
C ASP A 206 13.96 12.31 -20.68
N LYS A 207 14.01 11.53 -19.59
CA LYS A 207 12.99 10.52 -19.29
C LYS A 207 11.82 11.12 -18.49
N PRO A 208 10.61 10.54 -18.60
CA PRO A 208 9.51 10.85 -17.70
C PRO A 208 9.98 10.74 -16.25
N PHE A 209 9.68 11.76 -15.45
CA PHE A 209 10.05 11.85 -14.03
C PHE A 209 11.53 11.54 -13.76
N MET A 210 12.41 11.87 -14.70
CA MET A 210 13.84 11.59 -14.64
C MET A 210 14.25 10.11 -14.58
N GLY A 211 13.35 9.20 -14.93
CA GLY A 211 13.55 7.76 -14.78
C GLY A 211 13.20 7.22 -13.40
N LEU A 212 12.62 8.03 -12.50
CA LEU A 212 12.04 7.52 -11.26
C LEU A 212 10.77 6.72 -11.56
N THR A 213 10.62 5.59 -10.89
CA THR A 213 9.45 4.71 -10.93
C THR A 213 8.56 4.90 -9.70
N VAL A 214 9.13 5.35 -8.58
CA VAL A 214 8.43 5.57 -7.30
C VAL A 214 8.86 6.89 -6.69
N PHE A 215 7.90 7.78 -6.41
CA PHE A 215 8.10 9.04 -5.67
C PHE A 215 6.75 9.52 -5.09
N ALA A 216 6.81 10.41 -4.12
CA ALA A 216 5.66 11.01 -3.47
C ALA A 216 5.26 12.33 -4.15
N GLY A 217 3.95 12.51 -4.34
CA GLY A 217 3.39 13.70 -5.00
C GLY A 217 3.41 13.62 -6.52
N ASP A 218 3.10 14.73 -7.18
CA ASP A 218 2.89 14.78 -8.63
C ASP A 218 4.20 14.87 -9.43
N HIS A 219 5.28 15.35 -8.79
CA HIS A 219 6.59 15.53 -9.41
C HIS A 219 7.72 15.10 -8.47
N PRO A 220 8.82 14.52 -8.99
CA PRO A 220 9.98 14.16 -8.19
C PRO A 220 10.56 15.35 -7.42
N SER A 221 10.95 15.11 -6.19
CA SER A 221 11.71 16.04 -5.38
C SER A 221 13.21 15.71 -5.41
N LEU A 222 14.06 16.70 -5.09
CA LEU A 222 15.51 16.47 -4.99
C LEU A 222 15.86 15.37 -3.97
N LYS A 223 15.04 15.21 -2.91
CA LYS A 223 15.22 14.17 -1.90
C LYS A 223 15.00 12.77 -2.46
N GLU A 224 14.19 12.62 -3.49
CA GLU A 224 13.86 11.34 -4.10
C GLU A 224 14.84 10.94 -5.19
N VAL A 225 15.39 11.93 -5.89
CA VAL A 225 16.39 11.75 -6.94
C VAL A 225 17.70 11.15 -6.41
N VAL A 226 17.97 11.28 -5.12
CA VAL A 226 19.17 10.70 -4.47
C VAL A 226 18.93 9.31 -3.86
N ILE A 227 17.73 8.74 -4.01
CA ILE A 227 17.35 7.43 -3.45
C ILE A 227 17.40 6.38 -4.56
N ALA A 228 18.26 5.37 -4.42
CA ALA A 228 18.46 4.37 -5.46
C ALA A 228 17.22 3.50 -5.70
N LYS A 229 16.48 3.16 -4.63
CA LYS A 229 15.22 2.40 -4.70
C LYS A 229 14.20 3.01 -5.67
N ASN A 230 14.17 4.34 -5.79
CA ASN A 230 13.20 5.06 -6.60
C ASN A 230 13.42 4.92 -8.11
N TYR A 231 14.53 4.34 -8.54
CA TYR A 231 14.85 4.06 -9.93
C TYR A 231 14.65 2.59 -10.32
N LEU A 232 14.19 1.75 -9.40
CA LEU A 232 14.04 0.32 -9.62
C LEU A 232 12.71 -0.02 -10.29
N THR A 233 12.71 -1.02 -11.17
CA THR A 233 11.46 -1.56 -11.71
C THR A 233 10.67 -2.28 -10.62
N GLU A 234 9.38 -2.53 -10.86
CA GLU A 234 8.54 -3.28 -9.91
C GLU A 234 9.11 -4.68 -9.61
N GLU A 235 9.70 -5.35 -10.60
CA GLU A 235 10.33 -6.66 -10.45
C GLU A 235 11.61 -6.58 -9.60
N GLU A 236 12.51 -5.64 -9.90
CA GLU A 236 13.75 -5.42 -9.14
C GLU A 236 13.46 -5.04 -7.69
N LEU A 237 12.45 -4.19 -7.48
CA LEU A 237 12.01 -3.78 -6.16
C LEU A 237 11.42 -4.97 -5.37
N LYS A 238 10.64 -5.85 -6.02
CA LYS A 238 10.16 -7.10 -5.38
C LYS A 238 11.32 -8.01 -4.99
N VAL A 239 12.31 -8.20 -5.85
CA VAL A 239 13.50 -9.01 -5.54
C VAL A 239 14.25 -8.41 -4.35
N LEU A 240 14.56 -7.12 -4.40
CA LEU A 240 15.24 -6.40 -3.32
C LEU A 240 14.49 -6.54 -1.99
N ASN A 241 13.17 -6.34 -1.98
CA ASN A 241 12.34 -6.44 -0.79
C ASN A 241 12.35 -7.86 -0.18
N ASN A 242 12.38 -8.90 -1.02
CA ASN A 242 12.44 -10.29 -0.56
C ASN A 242 13.83 -10.65 -0.02
N LEU A 243 14.91 -10.22 -0.67
CA LEU A 243 16.29 -10.43 -0.20
C LEU A 243 16.50 -9.77 1.17
N VAL A 244 16.05 -8.51 1.30
CA VAL A 244 16.05 -7.76 2.57
C VAL A 244 15.30 -8.53 3.65
N SER A 245 14.09 -9.01 3.35
CA SER A 245 13.27 -9.74 4.32
C SER A 245 13.94 -11.03 4.77
N GLY A 246 14.44 -11.84 3.84
CA GLY A 246 15.12 -13.10 4.16
C GLY A 246 16.40 -12.91 4.98
N TYR A 247 17.13 -11.84 4.71
CA TYR A 247 18.31 -11.47 5.50
C TYR A 247 17.94 -11.13 6.95
N PHE A 248 16.87 -10.37 7.16
CA PHE A 248 16.40 -10.03 8.51
C PHE A 248 15.86 -11.22 9.27
N ASP A 249 15.04 -12.04 8.64
CA ASP A 249 14.44 -13.20 9.29
C ASP A 249 15.54 -14.16 9.79
N PHE A 250 16.63 -14.31 9.03
CA PHE A 250 17.81 -15.04 9.48
C PHE A 250 18.42 -14.44 10.75
N ALA A 251 18.61 -13.13 10.75
CA ALA A 251 19.32 -12.46 11.80
C ALA A 251 18.51 -12.42 13.11
N GLU A 252 17.19 -12.26 13.00
CA GLU A 252 16.26 -12.41 14.11
C GLU A 252 16.33 -13.82 14.71
N ILE A 253 16.43 -14.87 13.89
CA ILE A 253 16.63 -16.24 14.37
C ILE A 253 17.93 -16.37 15.17
N GLN A 254 19.03 -15.73 14.76
CA GLN A 254 20.28 -15.78 15.53
C GLN A 254 20.16 -15.08 16.88
N ALA A 255 19.49 -13.92 16.90
CA ALA A 255 19.21 -13.16 18.12
C ALA A 255 18.32 -13.98 19.09
N MET A 256 17.25 -14.61 18.59
CA MET A 256 16.38 -15.49 19.37
C MET A 256 17.14 -16.69 19.95
N LYS A 257 18.09 -17.25 19.19
CA LYS A 257 18.97 -18.33 19.64
C LYS A 257 20.07 -17.87 20.62
N ARG A 258 20.12 -16.57 20.94
CA ARG A 258 21.13 -15.94 21.82
C ARG A 258 22.56 -16.24 21.38
N LYS A 259 22.77 -16.37 20.06
CA LYS A 259 24.10 -16.59 19.51
C LYS A 259 24.79 -15.23 19.42
N ALA A 260 25.96 -15.09 20.04
CA ALA A 260 26.80 -13.92 19.85
C ALA A 260 27.24 -13.83 18.39
N MET A 261 27.01 -12.67 17.77
CA MET A 261 27.34 -12.38 16.38
C MET A 261 28.20 -11.11 16.34
N TYR A 262 29.13 -11.06 15.39
CA TYR A 262 29.93 -9.88 15.07
C TYR A 262 29.50 -9.32 13.72
N MET A 263 29.81 -8.05 13.43
CA MET A 263 29.50 -7.43 12.13
C MET A 263 30.06 -8.24 10.95
N ALA A 264 31.24 -8.84 11.09
CA ALA A 264 31.80 -9.71 10.05
C ALA A 264 30.97 -10.99 9.80
N ASP A 265 30.38 -11.58 10.83
CA ASP A 265 29.53 -12.77 10.70
C ASP A 265 28.26 -12.45 9.91
N TYR A 266 27.72 -11.25 10.11
CA TYR A 266 26.54 -10.75 9.41
C TYR A 266 26.81 -10.51 7.91
N ILE A 267 28.00 -10.02 7.53
CA ILE A 267 28.41 -9.92 6.11
C ILE A 267 28.56 -11.32 5.51
N LYS A 268 29.26 -12.21 6.21
CA LYS A 268 29.49 -13.58 5.73
C LYS A 268 28.17 -14.31 5.50
N GLN A 269 27.20 -14.11 6.38
CA GLN A 269 25.90 -14.72 6.17
C GLN A 269 25.14 -14.10 5.00
N LEU A 270 25.20 -12.78 4.83
CA LEU A 270 24.61 -12.14 3.66
C LEU A 270 25.15 -12.79 2.38
N ASP A 271 26.47 -12.98 2.30
CA ASP A 271 27.10 -13.64 1.16
C ASP A 271 26.60 -15.09 0.96
N ASN A 272 26.39 -15.85 2.04
CA ASN A 272 25.82 -17.20 1.95
C ASN A 272 24.38 -17.18 1.42
N ILE A 273 23.55 -16.25 1.89
CA ILE A 273 22.14 -16.12 1.47
C ILE A 273 22.08 -15.73 -0.01
N LEU A 274 22.86 -14.73 -0.43
CA LEU A 274 22.91 -14.29 -1.82
C LEU A 274 23.49 -15.37 -2.76
N SER A 275 24.47 -16.15 -2.29
CA SER A 275 25.00 -17.30 -3.04
C SER A 275 23.94 -18.37 -3.27
N ALA A 276 23.15 -18.67 -2.23
CA ALA A 276 22.16 -19.74 -2.26
C ALA A 276 20.98 -19.41 -3.20
N THR A 277 20.70 -18.13 -3.45
CA THR A 277 19.67 -17.70 -4.41
C THR A 277 20.16 -17.68 -5.86
N GLY A 278 21.45 -17.98 -6.11
CA GLY A 278 22.05 -17.98 -7.44
C GLY A 278 22.42 -16.59 -7.96
N GLU A 279 22.36 -15.56 -7.10
CA GLU A 279 22.64 -14.18 -7.49
C GLU A 279 24.15 -13.91 -7.54
N LYS A 280 24.54 -12.96 -8.41
CA LYS A 280 25.93 -12.52 -8.46
C LYS A 280 26.24 -11.70 -7.22
N ILE A 281 27.34 -12.04 -6.54
CA ILE A 281 27.79 -11.32 -5.35
C ILE A 281 28.76 -10.22 -5.75
N LEU A 282 28.52 -9.03 -5.23
CA LEU A 282 29.46 -7.93 -5.33
C LEU A 282 30.76 -8.27 -4.57
N GLN A 283 31.87 -8.33 -5.32
CA GLN A 283 33.22 -8.62 -4.81
C GLN A 283 34.06 -7.36 -4.57
N ASP A 284 33.69 -6.22 -5.17
CA ASP A 284 34.39 -4.95 -5.09
C ASP A 284 33.48 -3.81 -4.59
N ALA A 285 33.97 -2.57 -4.59
CA ALA A 285 33.20 -1.41 -4.12
C ALA A 285 32.26 -0.81 -5.18
N GLY A 286 32.15 -1.42 -6.37
CA GLY A 286 31.53 -0.82 -7.55
C GLY A 286 32.45 0.19 -8.26
N ARG A 287 31.96 0.75 -9.36
CA ARG A 287 32.71 1.65 -10.25
C ARG A 287 32.40 3.13 -10.03
N VAL A 288 31.28 3.45 -9.39
CA VAL A 288 30.79 4.82 -9.22
C VAL A 288 30.75 5.20 -7.74
N SER A 289 31.35 6.33 -7.39
CA SER A 289 31.27 6.87 -6.04
C SER A 289 29.91 7.53 -5.76
N HIS A 290 29.47 7.46 -4.51
CA HIS A 290 28.22 8.08 -4.07
C HIS A 290 28.16 9.59 -4.37
N GLN A 291 29.28 10.30 -4.17
CA GLN A 291 29.38 11.72 -4.50
C GLN A 291 29.12 11.98 -6.00
N LYS A 292 29.76 11.20 -6.87
CA LYS A 292 29.60 11.33 -8.32
C LYS A 292 28.16 11.02 -8.76
N ALA A 293 27.51 10.05 -8.12
CA ALA A 293 26.10 9.72 -8.35
C ALA A 293 25.18 10.89 -7.99
N ILE A 294 25.34 11.49 -6.79
CA ILE A 294 24.53 12.63 -6.34
C ILE A 294 24.75 13.86 -7.23
N GLU A 295 26.00 14.17 -7.59
CA GLU A 295 26.33 15.31 -8.45
C GLU A 295 25.64 15.19 -9.81
N LYS A 296 25.69 14.00 -10.43
CA LYS A 296 24.99 13.73 -11.69
C LYS A 296 23.47 13.89 -11.51
N ALA A 297 22.89 13.22 -10.51
CA ALA A 297 21.44 13.20 -10.32
C ALA A 297 20.89 14.61 -10.02
N THR A 298 21.61 15.41 -9.23
CA THR A 298 21.28 16.81 -8.95
C THR A 298 21.36 17.68 -10.21
N THR A 299 22.35 17.42 -11.07
CA THR A 299 22.51 18.13 -12.34
C THR A 299 21.35 17.82 -13.29
N GLU A 300 21.00 16.54 -13.42
CA GLU A 300 19.82 16.13 -14.21
C GLU A 300 18.52 16.69 -13.63
N PHE A 301 18.40 16.80 -12.30
CA PHE A 301 17.22 17.38 -11.66
C PHE A 301 17.01 18.85 -12.03
N LYS A 302 18.10 19.63 -12.04
CA LYS A 302 18.05 21.03 -12.47
C LYS A 302 17.61 21.14 -13.93
N LYS A 303 18.13 20.27 -14.82
CA LYS A 303 17.71 20.25 -16.23
C LYS A 303 16.23 19.89 -16.38
N TYR A 304 15.76 18.88 -15.64
CA TYR A 304 14.38 18.44 -15.65
C TYR A 304 13.44 19.56 -15.19
N GLN A 305 13.74 20.23 -14.08
CA GLN A 305 12.93 21.35 -13.58
C GLN A 305 12.75 22.45 -14.63
N VAL A 306 13.84 22.86 -15.30
CA VAL A 306 13.78 23.89 -16.35
C VAL A 306 12.90 23.43 -17.51
N LYS A 307 13.00 22.17 -17.96
CA LYS A 307 12.15 21.62 -19.02
C LYS A 307 10.68 21.57 -18.62
N THR A 308 10.36 21.13 -17.41
CA THR A 308 8.98 21.03 -16.92
C THR A 308 8.34 22.41 -16.75
N LEU A 309 9.05 23.38 -16.19
CA LEU A 309 8.59 24.77 -16.10
C LEU A 309 8.27 25.35 -17.49
N SER A 310 9.19 25.17 -18.46
CA SER A 310 8.98 25.61 -19.84
C SER A 310 7.77 24.94 -20.50
N MET A 311 7.51 23.66 -20.24
CA MET A 311 6.36 22.94 -20.82
C MET A 311 5.04 23.41 -20.23
N VAL A 312 4.99 23.66 -18.91
CA VAL A 312 3.81 24.24 -18.23
C VAL A 312 3.51 25.65 -18.76
N GLU A 313 4.54 26.47 -18.95
CA GLU A 313 4.40 27.81 -19.55
C GLU A 313 3.88 27.73 -21.00
N GLU A 314 4.39 26.82 -21.82
CA GLU A 314 3.90 26.59 -23.18
C GLU A 314 2.44 26.11 -23.22
N ASP A 315 2.06 25.16 -22.36
CA ASP A 315 0.70 24.64 -22.30
C ASP A 315 -0.27 25.69 -21.76
N TYR A 316 0.15 26.52 -20.80
CA TYR A 316 -0.60 27.69 -20.37
C TYR A 316 -0.83 28.67 -21.52
N LEU A 317 0.22 29.00 -22.30
CA LEU A 317 0.12 29.88 -23.47
C LEU A 317 -0.76 29.28 -24.59
N LYS A 318 -0.71 27.97 -24.82
CA LYS A 318 -1.63 27.28 -25.76
C LYS A 318 -3.07 27.37 -25.28
N THR A 319 -3.30 27.19 -23.98
CA THR A 319 -4.63 27.28 -23.38
C THR A 319 -5.20 28.69 -23.53
N LEU A 320 -4.41 29.73 -23.24
CA LEU A 320 -4.79 31.13 -23.47
C LEU A 320 -5.12 31.40 -24.94
N LYS A 321 -4.29 30.96 -25.88
CA LYS A 321 -4.55 31.10 -27.33
C LYS A 321 -5.83 30.37 -27.77
N SER A 322 -6.12 29.21 -27.17
CA SER A 322 -7.35 28.45 -27.46
C SER A 322 -8.61 29.14 -26.92
N LEU A 323 -8.50 29.81 -25.77
CA LEU A 323 -9.56 30.61 -25.17
C LEU A 323 -9.80 31.89 -25.97
N GLU A 324 -8.75 32.59 -26.41
CA GLU A 324 -8.85 33.76 -27.29
C GLU A 324 -9.53 33.42 -28.63
N LYS A 325 -9.21 32.26 -29.23
CA LYS A 325 -9.89 31.79 -30.44
C LYS A 325 -11.36 31.46 -30.24
N ARG A 326 -11.78 31.07 -29.03
CA ARG A 326 -13.19 30.81 -28.70
C ARG A 326 -13.97 32.09 -28.40
N ILE A 327 -13.29 33.18 -28.01
CA ILE A 327 -13.90 34.49 -27.76
C ILE A 327 -14.08 35.28 -29.07
N ASN A 328 -13.23 35.01 -30.07
CA ASN A 328 -13.26 35.68 -31.38
C ASN A 328 -14.07 34.93 -32.48
N ASN A 329 -14.77 33.85 -32.12
CA ASN A 329 -15.71 33.11 -32.99
C ASN A 329 -17.12 33.18 -32.40
#